data_AF-A0A9D9T6N4-F1
#
_entry.id   AF-A0A9D9T6N4-F1
#
_cell.length_a   1.000
_cell.length_b   1.000
_cell.length_c   1.000
_cell.angle_alpha   90.00
_cell.angle_beta   90.00
_cell.angle_gamma   90.00
#
_symmetry.space_group_name_H-M   'P 1'
#
loop_
_entity.id
_entity.type
_entity.pdbx_description
1 polymer ?
#
loop_
_entity_poly.entity_id
_entity_poly.type
_entity_poly.pdbx_seq_one_letter_code
_entity_poly.pdbx_strand_id
1 'polypeptide(L)'
;MLFLFYGLYLKTFQFLGKLTTGFSVEHILPVEWSKEWLKVENFEEMKVKVNEHKNGIGNLILITSSLNSSLSNNHPAKKSYSSICKGGTYENHESQKDKWKDTTDWVENIINARTEEILKFLNEFLEYV
;
A
#
# COMPACT_ATOMS: atom_id res chain seq x y z
N MET A 1 16.34 13.98 14.61
CA MET A 1 16.08 12.59 14.15
C MET A 1 14.86 12.48 13.22
N LEU A 2 13.76 13.22 13.43
CA LEU A 2 12.60 13.26 12.51
C LEU A 2 12.92 13.75 11.08
N PHE A 3 13.86 14.68 10.91
CA PHE A 3 14.19 15.29 9.61
C PHE A 3 14.87 14.33 8.62
N LEU A 4 15.56 13.29 9.10
CA LEU A 4 16.22 12.31 8.23
C LEU A 4 15.20 11.37 7.56
N PHE A 5 14.12 11.00 8.27
CA PHE A 5 13.06 10.18 7.71
C PHE A 5 12.25 10.91 6.64
N TYR A 6 11.95 12.20 6.83
CA TYR A 6 11.19 12.98 5.84
C TYR A 6 11.99 13.23 4.55
N GLY A 7 13.30 13.46 4.69
CA GLY A 7 14.21 13.62 3.55
C GLY A 7 14.45 12.33 2.77
N LEU A 8 14.53 11.19 3.45
CA LEU A 8 14.58 9.87 2.81
C LEU A 8 13.27 9.59 2.08
N TYR A 9 12.13 9.84 2.73
CA TYR A 9 10.78 9.62 2.20
C TYR A 9 10.48 10.39 0.91
N LEU A 10 10.77 11.70 0.87
CA LEU A 10 10.57 12.53 -0.34
C LEU A 10 11.51 12.13 -1.48
N LYS A 11 12.76 11.75 -1.17
CA LYS A 11 13.72 11.27 -2.18
C LYS A 11 13.33 9.90 -2.71
N THR A 12 12.89 8.96 -1.85
CA THR A 12 12.37 7.68 -2.31
C THR A 12 11.13 7.85 -3.18
N PHE A 13 10.22 8.78 -2.87
CA PHE A 13 9.02 9.00 -3.68
C PHE A 13 9.35 9.58 -5.08
N GLN A 14 10.23 10.58 -5.16
CA GLN A 14 10.71 11.10 -6.44
C GLN A 14 11.56 10.08 -7.23
N PHE A 15 12.29 9.21 -6.53
CA PHE A 15 13.11 8.17 -7.14
C PHE A 15 12.26 7.01 -7.66
N LEU A 16 11.25 6.58 -6.90
CA LEU A 16 10.27 5.57 -7.30
C LEU A 16 9.41 6.06 -8.48
N GLY A 17 9.06 7.35 -8.52
CA GLY A 17 8.39 7.98 -9.68
C GLY A 17 9.25 8.04 -10.95
N LYS A 18 10.56 7.78 -10.84
CA LYS A 18 11.53 7.74 -11.95
C LYS A 18 12.04 6.32 -12.27
N LEU A 19 11.56 5.28 -11.59
CA LEU A 19 11.94 3.90 -11.90
C LEU A 19 11.43 3.54 -13.30
N THR A 20 12.36 3.53 -14.26
CA THR A 20 12.35 2.87 -15.60
C THR A 20 10.99 2.83 -16.32
N THR A 21 10.91 3.47 -17.49
CA THR A 21 9.76 3.41 -18.42
C THR A 21 9.06 2.04 -18.39
N GLY A 22 7.94 1.93 -17.67
CA GLY A 22 7.16 0.69 -17.56
C GLY A 22 6.70 0.28 -16.15
N PHE A 23 7.32 0.78 -15.07
CA PHE A 23 6.88 0.52 -13.69
C PHE A 23 6.35 1.78 -12.99
N SER A 24 5.54 1.57 -11.94
CA SER A 24 4.94 2.62 -11.13
C SER A 24 4.60 2.10 -9.74
N VAL A 25 4.55 3.00 -8.77
CA VAL A 25 4.05 2.68 -7.43
C VAL A 25 2.52 2.74 -7.44
N GLU A 26 1.91 1.67 -6.99
CA GLU A 26 0.49 1.54 -6.78
C GLU A 26 0.16 1.63 -5.29
N HIS A 27 -0.95 2.29 -5.00
CA HIS A 27 -1.56 2.37 -3.68
C HIS A 27 -2.66 1.32 -3.59
N ILE A 28 -2.50 0.31 -2.74
CA ILE A 28 -3.50 -0.76 -2.60
C ILE A 28 -4.84 -0.17 -2.16
N LEU A 29 -4.84 0.58 -1.06
CA LEU A 29 -5.88 1.54 -0.72
C LEU A 29 -5.66 2.82 -1.53
N PRO A 30 -6.56 3.15 -2.48
CA PRO A 30 -6.33 4.26 -3.41
C PRO A 30 -6.30 5.61 -2.69
N VAL A 31 -5.62 6.57 -3.31
CA VAL A 31 -5.55 7.97 -2.82
C VAL A 31 -6.95 8.59 -2.76
N GLU A 32 -7.77 8.32 -3.77
CA GLU A 32 -9.18 8.72 -3.83
C GLU A 32 -10.08 7.55 -3.41
N TRP A 33 -10.13 7.27 -2.11
CA TRP A 33 -11.03 6.27 -1.55
C TRP A 33 -12.44 6.83 -1.31
N SER A 34 -13.47 5.97 -1.36
CA SER A 34 -14.86 6.39 -1.14
C SER A 34 -15.30 6.24 0.31
N LYS A 35 -16.03 7.25 0.82
CA LYS A 35 -16.66 7.21 2.15
C LYS A 35 -17.61 6.02 2.34
N GLU A 36 -18.25 5.56 1.26
CA GLU A 36 -19.22 4.46 1.28
C GLU A 36 -18.58 3.12 1.59
N TRP A 37 -17.26 3.03 1.45
CA TRP A 37 -16.56 1.82 1.82
C TRP A 37 -16.48 1.70 3.33
N LEU A 38 -16.22 2.80 4.06
CA LEU A 38 -16.09 2.79 5.52
C LEU A 38 -17.44 2.53 6.21
N LYS A 39 -17.62 1.32 6.74
CA LYS A 39 -18.78 0.91 7.55
C LYS A 39 -18.50 1.06 9.03
N VAL A 40 -18.18 2.26 9.47
CA VAL A 40 -17.80 2.57 10.86
C VAL A 40 -18.72 3.61 11.46
N GLU A 41 -18.95 3.53 12.77
CA GLU A 41 -19.76 4.52 13.50
C GLU A 41 -19.08 5.88 13.56
N ASN A 42 -17.75 5.91 13.78
CA ASN A 42 -16.96 7.14 13.86
C ASN A 42 -16.17 7.38 12.56
N PHE A 43 -16.86 7.90 11.54
CA PHE A 43 -16.26 8.15 10.21
C PHE A 43 -15.07 9.12 10.25
N GLU A 44 -15.15 10.22 11.01
CA GLU A 44 -14.09 11.24 11.02
C GLU A 44 -12.80 10.70 11.63
N GLU A 45 -12.87 9.90 12.69
CA GLU A 45 -11.69 9.23 13.25
C GLU A 45 -11.06 8.28 12.22
N MET A 46 -11.86 7.43 11.58
CA MET A 46 -11.33 6.47 10.60
C MET A 46 -10.76 7.17 9.37
N LYS A 47 -11.36 8.28 8.92
CA LYS A 47 -10.85 9.11 7.83
C LYS A 47 -9.48 9.69 8.14
N VAL A 48 -9.22 10.12 9.38
CA VAL A 48 -7.89 10.56 9.82
C VAL A 48 -6.90 9.39 9.72
N LYS A 49 -7.24 8.24 10.33
CA LYS A 49 -6.40 7.03 10.31
C LYS A 49 -6.04 6.61 8.88
N VAL A 50 -7.03 6.53 7.99
CA VAL A 50 -6.81 6.19 6.57
C VAL A 50 -5.88 7.18 5.89
N ASN A 51 -6.07 8.49 6.10
CA ASN A 51 -5.25 9.50 5.45
C ASN A 51 -3.80 9.54 5.95
N GLU A 52 -3.56 9.21 7.21
CA GLU A 52 -2.21 9.07 7.77
C GLU A 52 -1.48 7.86 7.19
N HIS A 53 -2.18 6.76 6.95
CA HIS A 53 -1.58 5.49 6.54
C HIS A 53 -1.61 5.24 5.03
N LYS A 54 -2.37 6.03 4.24
CA LYS A 54 -2.49 5.80 2.79
C LYS A 54 -1.16 5.87 2.05
N ASN A 55 -0.19 6.63 2.52
CA ASN A 55 1.13 6.67 1.89
C ASN A 55 2.20 5.83 2.62
N GLY A 56 1.79 5.06 3.63
CA GLY A 56 2.67 4.15 4.35
C GLY A 56 3.14 3.00 3.46
N ILE A 57 4.37 2.51 3.69
CA ILE A 57 5.00 1.49 2.85
C ILE A 57 4.18 0.19 2.75
N GLY A 58 3.44 -0.19 3.79
CA GLY A 58 2.53 -1.35 3.75
C GLY A 58 1.36 -1.20 2.78
N ASN A 59 1.01 0.03 2.38
CA ASN A 59 0.00 0.32 1.37
C ASN A 59 0.56 0.45 -0.06
N LEU A 60 1.88 0.39 -0.23
CA LEU A 60 2.54 0.59 -1.52
C LEU A 60 2.98 -0.74 -2.13
N ILE A 61 2.84 -0.85 -3.45
CA ILE A 61 3.33 -1.99 -4.22
C ILE A 61 3.88 -1.52 -5.57
N LEU A 62 4.95 -2.12 -6.06
CA LEU A 62 5.53 -1.77 -7.36
C LEU A 62 4.87 -2.63 -8.45
N ILE A 63 4.25 -2.03 -9.45
CA ILE A 63 3.61 -2.75 -10.57
C ILE A 63 3.90 -2.06 -11.90
N THR A 64 3.51 -2.69 -13.02
CA THR A 64 3.63 -2.03 -14.33
C THR A 64 2.71 -0.81 -14.41
N SER A 65 3.13 0.23 -15.12
CA SER A 65 2.33 1.46 -15.31
C SER A 65 1.00 1.18 -16.02
N SER A 66 0.98 0.18 -16.91
CA SER A 66 -0.24 -0.28 -17.59
C SER A 66 -1.23 -0.93 -16.62
N LEU A 67 -0.77 -1.80 -15.71
CA LEU A 67 -1.64 -2.38 -14.70
C LEU A 67 -2.14 -1.31 -13.74
N ASN A 68 -1.27 -0.42 -13.26
CA ASN A 68 -1.66 0.66 -12.35
C ASN A 68 -2.79 1.51 -12.94
N SER A 69 -2.65 1.91 -14.21
CA SER A 69 -3.68 2.63 -14.94
C SER A 69 -5.01 1.87 -15.02
N SER A 70 -4.97 0.53 -15.15
CA SER A 70 -6.17 -0.31 -15.20
C SER A 70 -6.83 -0.53 -13.83
N LEU A 71 -6.04 -0.51 -12.74
CA LEU A 71 -6.54 -0.67 -11.38
C LEU A 71 -7.22 0.59 -10.86
N SER A 72 -6.67 1.77 -11.19
CA SER A 72 -7.26 3.08 -10.87
C SER A 72 -7.61 3.20 -9.37
N ASN A 73 -8.59 4.04 -9.04
CA ASN A 73 -9.12 4.23 -7.69
C ASN A 73 -10.17 3.18 -7.31
N ASN A 74 -10.03 1.93 -7.79
CA ASN A 74 -10.95 0.86 -7.41
C ASN A 74 -10.76 0.47 -5.94
N HIS A 75 -11.85 -0.07 -5.36
CA HIS A 75 -11.82 -0.65 -4.02
C HIS A 75 -10.72 -1.73 -3.91
N PRO A 76 -9.93 -1.82 -2.82
CA PRO A 76 -8.79 -2.72 -2.71
C PRO A 76 -9.11 -4.20 -3.01
N ALA A 77 -10.26 -4.69 -2.51
CA ALA A 77 -10.75 -6.03 -2.79
C ALA A 77 -11.01 -6.33 -4.28
N LYS A 78 -11.18 -5.30 -5.11
CA LYS A 78 -11.37 -5.42 -6.57
C LYS A 78 -10.05 -5.34 -7.34
N LYS A 79 -8.96 -4.89 -6.70
CA LYS A 79 -7.65 -4.79 -7.36
C LYS A 79 -7.02 -6.16 -7.47
N SER A 80 -6.61 -6.55 -8.68
CA SER A 80 -5.95 -7.82 -8.92
C SER A 80 -4.56 -7.65 -9.53
N TYR A 81 -3.60 -8.40 -8.98
CA TYR A 81 -2.21 -8.44 -9.40
C TYR A 81 -1.83 -9.77 -10.07
N SER A 82 -2.80 -10.66 -10.26
CA SER A 82 -2.64 -12.00 -10.86
C SER A 82 -2.00 -12.00 -12.25
N SER A 83 -2.12 -10.89 -13.00
CA SER A 83 -1.53 -10.73 -14.33
C SER A 83 -0.02 -10.46 -14.33
N ILE A 84 0.54 -9.99 -13.21
CA ILE A 84 1.98 -9.65 -13.11
C ILE A 84 2.72 -10.68 -12.26
N CYS A 85 2.13 -11.17 -11.17
CA CYS A 85 2.96 -11.76 -10.12
C CYS A 85 2.49 -13.11 -9.57
N LYS A 86 3.48 -14.00 -9.48
CA LYS A 86 3.53 -15.17 -8.61
C LYS A 86 4.41 -14.81 -7.40
N GLY A 87 3.97 -15.12 -6.19
CA GLY A 87 4.78 -14.98 -4.98
C GLY A 87 4.73 -13.61 -4.27
N GLY A 88 5.21 -13.62 -3.02
CA GLY A 88 5.45 -12.44 -2.19
C GLY A 88 4.22 -11.57 -1.96
N THR A 89 4.42 -10.25 -1.95
CA THR A 89 3.41 -9.23 -1.65
C THR A 89 2.17 -9.28 -2.54
N TYR A 90 2.31 -9.72 -3.79
CA TYR A 90 1.21 -9.78 -4.75
C TYR A 90 0.26 -10.95 -4.46
N GLU A 91 0.80 -12.14 -4.24
CA GLU A 91 0.03 -13.33 -3.84
C GLU A 91 -0.56 -13.15 -2.44
N ASN A 92 0.17 -12.47 -1.55
CA ASN A 92 -0.33 -12.11 -0.23
C ASN A 92 -1.58 -11.21 -0.32
N HIS A 93 -1.58 -10.21 -1.21
CA HIS A 93 -2.78 -9.40 -1.44
C HIS A 93 -3.94 -10.22 -2.01
N GLU A 94 -3.67 -11.05 -3.02
CA GLU A 94 -4.68 -11.90 -3.67
C GLU A 94 -5.37 -12.86 -2.69
N SER A 95 -4.58 -13.55 -1.86
CA SER A 95 -5.08 -14.51 -0.86
C SER A 95 -5.86 -13.83 0.28
N GLN A 96 -5.63 -12.54 0.53
CA GLN A 96 -6.30 -11.76 1.58
C GLN A 96 -7.34 -10.76 1.05
N LYS A 97 -7.75 -10.86 -0.23
CA LYS A 97 -8.72 -9.95 -0.86
C LYS A 97 -10.01 -9.76 -0.07
N ASP A 98 -10.50 -10.81 0.58
CA ASP A 98 -11.73 -10.75 1.36
C ASP A 98 -11.59 -9.90 2.63
N LYS A 99 -10.39 -9.84 3.23
CA LYS A 99 -10.14 -8.97 4.40
C LYS A 99 -10.30 -7.50 4.06
N TRP A 100 -10.01 -7.12 2.81
CA TRP A 100 -10.25 -5.75 2.34
C TRP A 100 -11.73 -5.38 2.24
N LYS A 101 -12.68 -6.32 2.31
CA LYS A 101 -14.11 -6.00 2.36
C LYS A 101 -14.53 -5.46 3.72
N ASP A 102 -13.76 -5.78 4.77
CA ASP A 102 -13.99 -5.25 6.11
C ASP A 102 -13.14 -4.00 6.33
N THR A 103 -13.81 -2.88 6.59
CA THR A 103 -13.17 -1.57 6.59
C THR A 103 -12.55 -1.17 7.91
N THR A 104 -12.95 -1.82 9.01
CA THR A 104 -12.30 -1.60 10.30
C THR A 104 -10.86 -2.12 10.31
N ASP A 105 -10.56 -3.08 9.43
CA ASP A 105 -9.27 -3.78 9.42
C ASP A 105 -8.20 -3.17 8.51
N TRP A 106 -8.57 -2.23 7.63
CA TRP A 106 -7.66 -1.71 6.60
C TRP A 106 -6.35 -1.16 7.16
N VAL A 107 -6.44 -0.30 8.18
CA VAL A 107 -5.28 0.39 8.72
C VAL A 107 -4.56 -0.50 9.73
N GLU A 108 -5.27 -0.91 10.78
CA GLU A 108 -4.67 -1.57 11.94
C GLU A 108 -4.19 -2.99 11.62
N ASN A 109 -4.95 -3.75 10.83
CA ASN A 109 -4.69 -5.18 10.63
C ASN A 109 -4.06 -5.50 9.27
N ILE A 110 -4.27 -4.66 8.24
CA ILE A 110 -3.75 -4.94 6.90
C ILE A 110 -2.53 -4.08 6.59
N ILE A 111 -2.65 -2.75 6.59
CA ILE A 111 -1.54 -1.85 6.21
C ILE A 111 -0.41 -1.89 7.24
N ASN A 112 -0.71 -1.91 8.53
CA ASN A 112 0.31 -1.95 9.58
C ASN A 112 1.03 -3.30 9.62
N ALA A 113 0.31 -4.42 9.57
CA ALA A 113 0.92 -5.75 9.51
C ALA A 113 1.87 -5.88 8.31
N ARG A 114 1.45 -5.40 7.13
CA ARG A 114 2.32 -5.37 5.93
C ARG A 114 3.53 -4.45 6.12
N THR A 115 3.37 -3.33 6.81
CA THR A 115 4.48 -2.42 7.12
C THR A 115 5.51 -3.12 8.00
N GLU A 116 5.08 -3.83 9.05
CA GLU A 116 5.96 -4.60 9.93
C GLU A 116 6.71 -5.70 9.18
N GLU A 117 6.01 -6.46 8.32
CA GLU A 117 6.62 -7.48 7.46
C GLU A 117 7.72 -6.90 6.55
N ILE A 118 7.43 -5.77 5.89
CA ILE A 118 8.40 -5.10 5.01
C ILE A 118 9.59 -4.56 5.80
N LEU A 119 9.35 -3.92 6.95
CA LEU A 119 10.43 -3.39 7.79
C LEU A 119 11.32 -4.50 8.36
N LYS A 120 10.71 -5.63 8.77
CA LYS A 120 11.44 -6.81 9.20
C LYS A 120 12.35 -7.33 8.08
N PHE A 121 11.80 -7.51 6.89
CA PHE A 121 12.58 -7.93 5.71
C PHE A 121 13.73 -6.98 5.41
N LEU A 122 13.49 -5.66 5.45
CA LEU A 122 14.53 -4.66 5.20
C LEU A 122 15.63 -4.69 6.26
N ASN A 123 15.27 -4.84 7.54
CA ASN A 123 16.24 -4.94 8.63
C ASN A 123 17.11 -6.20 8.48
N GLU A 124 16.49 -7.36 8.25
CA GLU A 124 17.21 -8.61 8.00
C GLU A 124 18.14 -8.44 6.78
N PHE A 125 17.64 -7.90 5.67
CA PHE A 125 18.45 -7.68 4.46
C PHE A 125 19.68 -6.77 4.72
N LEU A 126 19.51 -5.70 5.50
CA LEU A 126 20.60 -4.77 5.83
C LEU A 126 21.62 -5.36 6.80
N GLU A 127 21.25 -6.33 7.64
CA GLU A 127 22.20 -7.05 8.50
C GLU A 127 23.09 -8.03 7.73
N TYR A 128 22.67 -8.46 6.53
CA TYR A 128 23.41 -9.38 5.67
C TYR A 128 24.34 -8.70 4.65
N VAL A 129 24.28 -7.37 4.48
CA VAL A 129 25.07 -6.59 3.51
C VAL A 129 26.16 -5.78 4.22
#